data_AF-A0A3N9Q094-F1
#
_entry.id   AF-A0A3N9Q094-F1
#
_cell.length_a   1.000
_cell.length_b   1.000
_cell.length_c   1.000
_cell.angle_alpha   90.00
_cell.angle_beta   90.00
_cell.angle_gamma   90.00
#
_symmetry.space_group_name_H-M   'P 1'
#
loop_
_entity.id
_entity.type
_entity.pdbx_description
1 polymer ?
#
loop_
_entity_poly.entity_id
_entity_poly.type
_entity_poly.pdbx_seq_one_letter_code
_entity_poly.pdbx_strand_id
1 'polypeptide(L)'
;MKLSQSVIALKVPMLSPVFGPTEIYPALLKDEDGLTLIDTGMLGQFDALKQTVEDAGAEISDIKRVLITHQDIDHIGNLPELVSRIPELEVLVHADDIPYLNGSLPLIKFSKERIAQMSGEFKDLALHFLEGLPGLGGFTVLQDGDVLPLGGGVEVIHTPGHTPGHICLYFRKDKLLLAADELRVVAGKLAGPSEMATPDMPLALRSLRNLEGRPIDRVLCYHGGLYEGSPQQLIEELA
;
A
#
# COMPACT_ATOMS: atom_id res chain seq x y z
N MET A 1 -5.57 11.24 9.64
CA MET A 1 -4.52 12.13 10.18
C MET A 1 -3.91 12.94 9.03
N LYS A 2 -3.98 14.27 9.07
CA LYS A 2 -3.42 15.12 8.01
C LYS A 2 -1.88 15.07 8.05
N LEU A 3 -1.23 14.62 6.98
CA LEU A 3 0.23 14.54 6.88
C LEU A 3 0.80 15.78 6.18
N SER A 4 0.11 16.29 5.17
CA SER A 4 0.46 17.53 4.48
C SER A 4 -0.81 18.27 4.05
N GLN A 5 -0.68 19.31 3.20
CA GLN A 5 -1.87 19.99 2.67
C GLN A 5 -2.74 19.08 1.81
N SER A 6 -2.12 18.14 1.08
CA SER A 6 -2.80 17.26 0.13
C SER A 6 -2.89 15.81 0.62
N VAL A 7 -2.04 15.36 1.54
CA VAL A 7 -2.00 13.94 1.98
C VAL A 7 -2.63 13.75 3.37
N ILE A 8 -3.54 12.78 3.46
CA ILE A 8 -4.20 12.36 4.70
C ILE A 8 -3.98 10.85 4.89
N ALA A 9 -3.39 10.45 6.01
CA ALA A 9 -3.37 9.05 6.42
C ALA A 9 -4.75 8.61 6.91
N LEU A 10 -5.29 7.55 6.33
CA LEU A 10 -6.55 6.90 6.71
C LEU A 10 -6.24 5.82 7.73
N LYS A 11 -6.82 5.92 8.91
CA LYS A 11 -6.55 4.99 10.01
C LYS A 11 -7.61 3.89 9.99
N VAL A 12 -7.31 2.76 9.38
CA VAL A 12 -8.27 1.65 9.22
C VAL A 12 -7.95 0.56 10.26
N PRO A 13 -8.92 0.14 11.09
CA PRO A 13 -8.71 -0.95 12.03
C PRO A 13 -8.55 -2.27 11.28
N MET A 14 -7.64 -3.14 11.69
CA MET A 14 -7.43 -4.46 11.10
C MET A 14 -7.33 -5.53 12.19
N LEU A 15 -7.88 -6.72 11.94
CA LEU A 15 -7.68 -7.87 12.81
C LEU A 15 -6.57 -8.75 12.25
N SER A 16 -5.38 -8.69 12.85
CA SER A 16 -4.28 -9.59 12.51
C SER A 16 -4.48 -10.95 13.21
N PRO A 17 -4.38 -12.08 12.50
CA PRO A 17 -4.37 -13.40 13.12
C PRO A 17 -3.20 -13.61 14.10
N VAL A 18 -2.11 -12.87 13.93
CA VAL A 18 -0.86 -13.02 14.69
C VAL A 18 -0.77 -12.00 15.83
N PHE A 19 -1.12 -10.74 15.55
CA PHE A 19 -0.93 -9.63 16.49
C PHE A 19 -2.23 -9.18 17.19
N GLY A 20 -3.37 -9.77 16.83
CA GLY A 20 -4.67 -9.32 17.30
C GLY A 20 -5.11 -8.00 16.65
N PRO A 21 -5.96 -7.21 17.32
CA PRO A 21 -6.38 -5.90 16.82
C PRO A 21 -5.18 -4.99 16.57
N THR A 22 -5.08 -4.48 15.35
CA THR A 22 -4.04 -3.57 14.89
C THR A 22 -4.64 -2.53 13.96
N GLU A 23 -3.80 -1.69 13.37
CA GLU A 23 -4.19 -0.57 12.53
C GLU A 23 -3.28 -0.53 11.32
N ILE A 24 -3.87 -0.24 10.17
CA ILE A 24 -3.19 -0.02 8.89
C ILE A 24 -3.46 1.39 8.40
N TYR A 25 -2.54 1.89 7.57
CA TYR A 25 -2.52 3.29 7.15
C TYR A 25 -2.52 3.47 5.63
N PRO A 26 -3.60 3.11 4.91
CA PRO A 26 -3.85 3.67 3.59
C PRO A 26 -3.79 5.20 3.61
N ALA A 27 -3.63 5.84 2.45
CA ALA A 27 -3.58 7.30 2.39
C ALA A 27 -4.50 7.85 1.30
N LEU A 28 -5.11 9.00 1.58
CA LEU A 28 -5.88 9.78 0.61
C LEU A 28 -5.07 11.00 0.21
N LEU A 29 -4.74 11.09 -1.08
CA LEU A 29 -4.18 12.27 -1.71
C LEU A 29 -5.30 13.07 -2.37
N LYS A 30 -5.46 14.32 -1.94
CA LYS A 30 -6.38 15.30 -2.53
C LYS A 30 -5.61 16.20 -3.47
N ASP A 31 -5.98 16.20 -4.74
CA ASP A 31 -5.43 17.09 -5.75
C ASP A 31 -6.55 17.87 -6.46
N GLU A 32 -6.18 18.91 -7.22
CA GLU A 32 -7.12 19.70 -8.02
C GLU A 32 -7.85 18.85 -9.06
N ASP A 33 -7.18 17.81 -9.57
CA ASP A 33 -7.71 16.93 -10.60
C ASP A 33 -8.58 15.79 -10.05
N GLY A 34 -8.62 15.58 -8.73
CA GLY A 34 -9.43 14.56 -8.07
C GLY A 34 -8.72 13.86 -6.90
N LEU A 35 -9.32 12.75 -6.46
CA LEU A 35 -8.83 11.98 -5.32
C LEU A 35 -8.05 10.74 -5.78
N THR A 36 -6.91 10.51 -5.14
CA THR A 36 -6.11 9.29 -5.29
C THR A 36 -6.04 8.59 -3.96
N LEU A 37 -6.53 7.36 -3.90
CA LEU A 37 -6.38 6.47 -2.76
C LEU A 37 -5.09 5.65 -2.92
N ILE A 38 -4.28 5.57 -1.89
CA ILE A 38 -3.04 4.80 -1.85
C ILE A 38 -3.27 3.61 -0.91
N ASP A 39 -3.27 2.42 -1.49
CA ASP A 39 -3.71 1.16 -0.89
C ASP A 39 -5.17 1.18 -0.39
N THR A 40 -5.75 0.00 -0.22
CA THR A 40 -7.20 -0.20 -0.07
C THR A 40 -7.59 -0.98 1.18
N GLY A 41 -6.64 -1.37 2.03
CA GLY A 41 -6.96 -2.11 3.24
C GLY A 41 -7.27 -3.59 3.02
N MET A 42 -7.63 -4.27 4.10
CA MET A 42 -7.88 -5.71 4.14
C MET A 42 -9.25 -6.08 3.54
N LEU A 43 -9.32 -7.29 2.98
CA LEU A 43 -10.58 -7.88 2.52
C LEU A 43 -11.64 -7.86 3.62
N GLY A 44 -12.89 -7.55 3.24
CA GLY A 44 -14.03 -7.43 4.15
C GLY A 44 -14.03 -6.15 5.00
N GLN A 45 -13.20 -5.17 4.67
CA GLN A 45 -13.13 -3.89 5.39
C GLN A 45 -13.62 -2.69 4.57
N PHE A 46 -14.34 -2.92 3.47
CA PHE A 46 -14.80 -1.85 2.59
C PHE A 46 -15.56 -0.75 3.33
N ASP A 47 -16.49 -1.10 4.23
CA ASP A 47 -17.24 -0.11 5.01
C ASP A 47 -16.35 0.69 5.97
N ALA A 48 -15.35 0.04 6.57
CA ALA A 48 -14.38 0.72 7.43
C ALA A 48 -13.49 1.68 6.63
N LEU A 49 -13.00 1.24 5.46
CA LEU A 49 -12.26 2.11 4.53
C LEU A 49 -13.13 3.30 4.11
N LYS A 50 -14.35 3.04 3.65
CA LYS A 50 -15.31 4.06 3.23
C LYS A 50 -15.54 5.09 4.34
N GLN A 51 -15.76 4.65 5.58
CA GLN A 51 -15.92 5.56 6.71
C GLN A 51 -14.70 6.44 6.92
N THR A 52 -13.47 5.90 6.81
CA THR A 52 -12.25 6.73 6.96
C THR A 52 -12.08 7.76 5.85
N VAL A 53 -12.55 7.47 4.63
CA VAL A 53 -12.56 8.42 3.51
C VAL A 53 -13.58 9.54 3.77
N GLU A 54 -14.78 9.18 4.26
CA GLU A 54 -15.82 10.13 4.66
C GLU A 54 -15.37 11.03 5.81
N ASP A 55 -14.72 10.48 6.82
CA ASP A 55 -14.13 11.22 7.95
C ASP A 55 -13.01 12.17 7.48
N ALA A 56 -12.36 11.86 6.37
CA ALA A 56 -11.41 12.75 5.71
C ALA A 56 -12.09 13.84 4.86
N GLY A 57 -13.42 13.89 4.81
CA GLY A 57 -14.21 14.86 4.06
C GLY A 57 -14.15 14.61 2.55
N ALA A 58 -14.34 13.37 2.13
CA ALA A 58 -14.41 12.92 0.74
C ALA A 58 -15.41 11.75 0.63
N GLU A 59 -15.93 11.48 -0.56
CA GLU A 59 -16.75 10.28 -0.77
C GLU A 59 -15.97 9.20 -1.51
N ILE A 60 -16.28 7.92 -1.26
CA ILE A 60 -15.62 6.80 -1.95
C ILE A 60 -15.83 6.88 -3.46
N SER A 61 -16.98 7.41 -3.90
CA SER A 61 -17.33 7.62 -5.31
C SER A 61 -16.55 8.75 -5.98
N ASP A 62 -15.90 9.62 -5.22
CA ASP A 62 -15.06 10.70 -5.75
C ASP A 62 -13.62 10.24 -6.07
N ILE A 63 -13.28 9.00 -5.69
CA ILE A 63 -11.98 8.40 -5.99
C ILE A 63 -11.87 8.20 -7.50
N LYS A 64 -10.88 8.88 -8.11
CA LYS A 64 -10.55 8.72 -9.52
C LYS A 64 -9.47 7.68 -9.74
N ARG A 65 -8.59 7.53 -8.75
CA ARG A 65 -7.40 6.69 -8.83
C ARG A 65 -7.19 5.87 -7.58
N VAL A 66 -6.74 4.65 -7.77
CA VAL A 66 -6.09 3.85 -6.73
C VAL A 66 -4.65 3.60 -7.13
N LEU A 67 -3.70 3.94 -6.26
CA LEU A 67 -2.29 3.58 -6.40
C LEU A 67 -2.00 2.44 -5.42
N ILE A 68 -1.56 1.31 -5.95
CA ILE A 68 -1.20 0.13 -5.17
C ILE A 68 0.29 0.08 -4.96
N THR A 69 0.72 0.03 -3.70
CA THR A 69 2.14 -0.07 -3.35
C THR A 69 2.69 -1.46 -3.59
N HIS A 70 1.88 -2.49 -3.33
CA HIS A 70 2.17 -3.88 -3.68
C HIS A 70 0.95 -4.80 -3.56
N GLN A 71 1.10 -6.05 -3.99
CA GLN A 71 0.04 -7.05 -4.12
C GLN A 71 -0.46 -7.75 -2.82
N ASP A 72 -0.04 -7.34 -1.63
CA ASP A 72 -0.49 -8.01 -0.40
C ASP A 72 -1.97 -7.69 -0.11
N ILE A 73 -2.68 -8.68 0.45
CA ILE A 73 -4.14 -8.65 0.60
C ILE A 73 -4.66 -7.54 1.51
N ASP A 74 -3.84 -7.06 2.43
CA ASP A 74 -4.15 -5.92 3.28
C ASP A 74 -3.86 -4.59 2.60
N HIS A 75 -3.25 -4.57 1.42
CA HIS A 75 -3.09 -3.39 0.55
C HIS A 75 -4.12 -3.40 -0.60
N ILE A 76 -4.50 -4.57 -1.11
CA ILE A 76 -5.39 -4.69 -2.28
C ILE A 76 -6.79 -5.24 -1.95
N GLY A 77 -7.09 -5.50 -0.68
CA GLY A 77 -8.24 -6.30 -0.27
C GLY A 77 -9.60 -5.74 -0.70
N ASN A 78 -9.71 -4.42 -0.87
CA ASN A 78 -10.94 -3.76 -1.33
C ASN A 78 -10.86 -3.28 -2.80
N LEU A 79 -9.76 -3.57 -3.50
CA LEU A 79 -9.57 -3.16 -4.90
C LEU A 79 -10.64 -3.73 -5.85
N PRO A 80 -10.99 -5.03 -5.83
CA PRO A 80 -12.04 -5.55 -6.72
C PRO A 80 -13.39 -4.86 -6.50
N GLU A 81 -13.75 -4.59 -5.25
CA GLU A 81 -14.99 -3.91 -4.92
C GLU A 81 -15.01 -2.47 -5.44
N LEU A 82 -13.91 -1.73 -5.24
CA LEU A 82 -13.74 -0.36 -5.76
C LEU A 82 -13.88 -0.31 -7.29
N VAL A 83 -13.19 -1.22 -8.00
CA VAL A 83 -13.27 -1.31 -9.47
C VAL A 83 -14.70 -1.64 -9.93
N SER A 84 -15.42 -2.50 -9.22
CA SER A 84 -16.82 -2.81 -9.58
C SER A 84 -17.77 -1.63 -9.36
N ARG A 85 -17.49 -0.78 -8.36
CA ARG A 85 -18.34 0.35 -7.97
C ARG A 85 -18.03 1.63 -8.74
N ILE A 86 -16.81 1.76 -9.26
CA ILE A 86 -16.30 2.97 -9.93
C ILE A 86 -15.80 2.57 -11.33
N PRO A 87 -16.66 2.61 -12.36
CA PRO A 87 -16.33 2.10 -13.70
C PRO A 87 -15.14 2.78 -14.38
N GLU A 88 -14.85 4.04 -14.03
CA GLU A 88 -13.75 4.82 -14.60
C GLU A 88 -12.52 4.87 -13.67
N LEU A 89 -12.46 4.00 -12.66
CA LEU A 89 -11.36 3.98 -11.71
C LEU A 89 -10.04 3.60 -12.40
N GLU A 90 -9.08 4.51 -12.36
CA GLU A 90 -7.72 4.24 -12.82
C GLU A 90 -6.93 3.54 -11.70
N VAL A 91 -6.26 2.44 -12.03
CA VAL A 91 -5.45 1.69 -11.07
C VAL A 91 -3.98 1.77 -11.48
N LEU A 92 -3.16 2.39 -10.64
CA LEU A 92 -1.73 2.58 -10.82
C LEU A 92 -0.97 1.51 -10.02
N VAL A 93 -0.07 0.79 -10.68
CA VAL A 93 0.71 -0.29 -10.04
C VAL A 93 2.05 -0.47 -10.75
N HIS A 94 3.07 -0.88 -9.99
CA HIS A 94 4.36 -1.24 -10.57
C HIS A 94 4.26 -2.44 -11.51
N ALA A 95 4.99 -2.41 -12.64
CA ALA A 95 4.93 -3.43 -13.67
C ALA A 95 5.06 -4.87 -13.15
N ASP A 96 5.93 -5.08 -12.16
CA ASP A 96 6.25 -6.41 -11.64
C ASP A 96 5.16 -7.03 -10.74
N ASP A 97 4.21 -6.24 -10.23
CA ASP A 97 3.08 -6.76 -9.44
C ASP A 97 1.80 -6.96 -10.31
N ILE A 98 1.76 -6.45 -11.54
CA ILE A 98 0.62 -6.61 -12.46
C ILE A 98 0.23 -8.08 -12.70
N PRO A 99 1.16 -9.03 -12.96
CA PRO A 99 0.80 -10.42 -13.21
C PRO A 99 0.03 -11.06 -12.05
N TYR A 100 0.23 -10.57 -10.83
CA TYR A 100 -0.42 -11.06 -9.63
C TYR A 100 -1.83 -10.47 -9.47
N LEU A 101 -1.97 -9.17 -9.74
CA LEU A 101 -3.26 -8.48 -9.66
C LEU A 101 -4.24 -8.88 -10.76
N ASN A 102 -3.76 -9.21 -11.96
CA ASN A 102 -4.62 -9.64 -13.06
C ASN A 102 -4.90 -11.16 -13.05
N GLY A 103 -4.35 -11.89 -12.08
CA GLY A 103 -4.54 -13.34 -11.92
C GLY A 103 -3.70 -14.23 -12.83
N SER A 104 -2.72 -13.69 -13.58
CA SER A 104 -1.79 -14.50 -14.38
C SER A 104 -0.82 -15.32 -13.51
N LEU A 105 -0.48 -14.80 -12.33
CA LEU A 105 0.27 -15.48 -11.27
C LEU A 105 -0.54 -15.47 -9.96
N PRO A 106 -0.39 -16.47 -9.08
CA PRO A 106 -1.03 -16.46 -7.77
C PRO A 106 -0.35 -15.45 -6.85
N LEU A 107 -1.12 -14.76 -6.01
CA LEU A 107 -0.57 -13.88 -4.96
C LEU A 107 0.45 -14.62 -4.10
N ILE A 108 1.61 -14.01 -3.87
CA ILE A 108 2.78 -14.67 -3.26
C ILE A 108 2.47 -15.20 -1.86
N LYS A 109 1.77 -14.40 -1.07
CA LYS A 109 1.48 -14.69 0.36
C LYS A 109 0.05 -15.18 0.58
N PHE A 110 -0.76 -15.24 -0.48
CA PHE A 110 -2.18 -15.58 -0.42
C PHE A 110 -2.62 -16.51 -1.56
N SER A 111 -1.97 -17.67 -1.63
CA SER A 111 -2.26 -18.69 -2.64
C SER A 111 -3.52 -19.51 -2.31
N LYS A 112 -4.07 -20.20 -3.31
CA LYS A 112 -5.22 -21.11 -3.15
C LYS A 112 -4.94 -22.22 -2.14
N GLU A 113 -3.71 -22.70 -2.05
CA GLU A 113 -3.30 -23.73 -1.09
C GLU A 113 -3.35 -23.19 0.35
N ARG A 114 -2.93 -21.94 0.57
CA ARG A 114 -3.05 -21.28 1.88
C ARG A 114 -4.52 -21.08 2.26
N ILE A 115 -5.35 -20.67 1.32
CA ILE A 115 -6.79 -20.49 1.53
C ILE A 115 -7.48 -21.83 1.82
N ALA A 116 -7.05 -22.92 1.19
CA ALA A 116 -7.60 -24.25 1.44
C ALA A 116 -7.42 -24.71 2.90
N GLN A 117 -6.40 -24.19 3.60
CA GLN A 117 -6.14 -24.44 5.01
C GLN A 117 -6.94 -23.54 5.96
N MET A 118 -7.62 -22.51 5.43
CA MET A 118 -8.49 -21.64 6.20
C MET A 118 -9.86 -22.29 6.42
N SER A 119 -10.62 -21.80 7.40
CA SER A 119 -11.97 -22.26 7.71
C SER A 119 -12.88 -21.10 8.08
N GLY A 120 -14.19 -21.29 7.90
CA GLY A 120 -15.20 -20.31 8.26
C GLY A 120 -15.30 -19.14 7.28
N GLU A 121 -15.97 -18.08 7.70
CA GLU A 121 -16.36 -16.93 6.87
C GLU A 121 -15.17 -16.25 6.17
N PHE A 122 -13.98 -16.28 6.78
CA PHE A 122 -12.77 -15.73 6.18
C PHE A 122 -12.35 -16.48 4.90
N LYS A 123 -12.59 -17.80 4.83
CA LYS A 123 -12.30 -18.57 3.62
C LYS A 123 -13.21 -18.14 2.47
N ASP A 124 -14.49 -17.95 2.74
CA ASP A 124 -15.45 -17.55 1.71
C ASP A 124 -15.12 -16.15 1.18
N LEU A 125 -14.75 -15.24 2.07
CA LEU A 125 -14.29 -13.91 1.71
C LEU A 125 -12.99 -13.94 0.89
N ALA A 126 -12.04 -14.80 1.26
CA ALA A 126 -10.79 -15.00 0.53
C ALA A 126 -11.02 -15.55 -0.89
N LEU A 127 -11.92 -16.52 -1.03
CA LEU A 127 -12.28 -17.09 -2.34
C LEU A 127 -12.97 -16.06 -3.22
N HIS A 128 -13.93 -15.32 -2.68
CA HIS A 128 -14.63 -14.27 -3.41
C HIS A 128 -13.67 -13.16 -3.87
N PHE A 129 -12.76 -12.74 -3.00
CA PHE A 129 -11.70 -11.79 -3.34
C PHE A 129 -10.84 -12.30 -4.51
N LEU A 130 -10.38 -13.56 -4.46
CA LEU A 130 -9.58 -14.14 -5.56
C LEU A 130 -10.37 -14.29 -6.86
N GLU A 131 -11.69 -14.47 -6.82
CA GLU A 131 -12.53 -14.48 -8.02
C GLU A 131 -12.64 -13.09 -8.66
N GLY A 132 -12.49 -12.03 -7.88
CA GLY A 132 -12.54 -10.64 -8.34
C GLY A 132 -11.22 -10.09 -8.90
N LEU A 133 -10.09 -10.79 -8.71
CA LEU A 133 -8.80 -10.36 -9.27
C LEU A 133 -8.67 -10.62 -10.79
N PRO A 134 -8.99 -11.83 -11.31
CA PRO A 134 -8.97 -12.09 -12.74
C PRO A 134 -9.90 -11.12 -13.47
N GLY A 135 -9.35 -10.34 -14.40
CA GLY A 135 -10.09 -9.34 -15.16
C GLY A 135 -9.92 -7.91 -14.66
N LEU A 136 -9.22 -7.69 -13.54
CA LEU A 136 -8.58 -6.40 -13.28
C LEU A 136 -7.56 -6.15 -14.40
N GLY A 137 -7.82 -5.13 -15.22
CA GLY A 137 -7.04 -4.78 -16.39
C GLY A 137 -7.14 -3.28 -16.67
N GLY A 138 -6.34 -2.78 -17.61
CA GLY A 138 -6.25 -1.34 -17.84
C GLY A 138 -5.42 -0.60 -16.77
N PHE A 139 -4.44 -1.28 -16.17
CA PHE A 139 -3.52 -0.67 -15.23
C PHE A 139 -2.68 0.42 -15.90
N THR A 140 -2.55 1.55 -15.22
CA THR A 140 -1.50 2.52 -15.49
C THR A 140 -0.22 2.01 -14.86
N VAL A 141 0.76 1.71 -15.71
CA VAL A 141 2.02 1.07 -15.31
C VAL A 141 2.94 2.11 -14.67
N LEU A 142 3.40 1.82 -13.46
CA LEU A 142 4.44 2.56 -12.76
C LEU A 142 5.80 1.86 -12.93
N GLN A 143 6.86 2.67 -12.98
CA GLN A 143 8.26 2.24 -12.98
C GLN A 143 9.08 3.04 -11.95
N ASP A 144 10.26 2.51 -11.63
CA ASP A 144 11.21 3.24 -10.79
C ASP A 144 11.56 4.61 -11.37
N GLY A 145 11.59 5.63 -10.50
CA GLY A 145 11.95 7.00 -10.87
C GLY A 145 10.84 7.80 -11.56
N ASP A 146 9.67 7.22 -11.82
CA ASP A 146 8.52 7.97 -12.31
C ASP A 146 8.17 9.11 -11.35
N VAL A 147 7.84 10.28 -11.91
CA VAL A 147 7.33 11.42 -11.14
C VAL A 147 5.90 11.69 -11.58
N LEU A 148 4.97 11.25 -10.74
CA LEU A 148 3.55 11.44 -10.97
C LEU A 148 3.18 12.91 -10.77
N PRO A 149 2.37 13.51 -11.67
CA PRO A 149 1.93 14.89 -11.55
C PRO A 149 0.81 15.04 -10.51
N LEU A 150 0.94 14.35 -9.37
CA LEU A 150 -0.01 14.33 -8.27
C LEU A 150 0.60 15.04 -7.06
N GLY A 151 -0.18 15.77 -6.27
CA GLY A 151 0.27 16.36 -5.01
C GLY A 151 1.48 17.30 -5.11
N GLY A 152 1.72 17.88 -6.30
CA GLY A 152 2.90 18.69 -6.59
C GLY A 152 4.17 17.89 -6.94
N GLY A 153 4.05 16.61 -7.25
CA GLY A 153 5.13 15.71 -7.67
C GLY A 153 5.35 14.59 -6.66
N VAL A 154 4.85 13.39 -6.98
CA VAL A 154 5.12 12.15 -6.22
C VAL A 154 6.12 11.31 -6.99
N GLU A 155 7.26 11.04 -6.39
CA GLU A 155 8.25 10.14 -6.97
C GLU A 155 7.96 8.69 -6.57
N VAL A 156 7.95 7.80 -7.55
CA VAL A 156 7.88 6.35 -7.38
C VAL A 156 9.29 5.82 -7.18
N ILE A 157 9.50 5.08 -6.10
CA ILE A 157 10.80 4.45 -5.79
C ILE A 157 10.57 2.96 -5.70
N HIS A 158 11.15 2.20 -6.62
CA HIS A 158 11.04 0.74 -6.60
C HIS A 158 11.88 0.16 -5.47
N THR A 159 11.25 -0.62 -4.61
CA THR A 159 11.87 -1.25 -3.44
C THR A 159 11.52 -2.73 -3.36
N PRO A 160 12.01 -3.55 -4.32
CA PRO A 160 11.64 -4.97 -4.40
C PRO A 160 12.19 -5.77 -3.22
N GLY A 161 11.54 -6.90 -2.94
CA GLY A 161 11.97 -7.89 -1.96
C GLY A 161 10.83 -8.34 -1.05
N HIS A 162 10.02 -7.38 -0.58
CA HIS A 162 8.74 -7.67 0.10
C HIS A 162 7.71 -8.24 -0.89
N THR A 163 7.62 -7.63 -2.07
CA THR A 163 7.08 -8.22 -3.30
C THR A 163 7.99 -7.81 -4.48
N PRO A 164 7.85 -8.42 -5.67
CA PRO A 164 8.59 -8.00 -6.86
C PRO A 164 8.31 -6.56 -7.27
N GLY A 165 7.04 -6.12 -7.18
CA GLY A 165 6.61 -4.77 -7.57
C GLY A 165 6.48 -3.76 -6.43
N HIS A 166 7.01 -4.05 -5.24
CA HIS A 166 6.86 -3.14 -4.10
C HIS A 166 7.47 -1.75 -4.38
N ILE A 167 6.71 -0.69 -4.10
CA ILE A 167 7.14 0.70 -4.26
C ILE A 167 6.95 1.51 -2.99
N CYS A 168 7.89 2.42 -2.75
CA CYS A 168 7.70 3.56 -1.86
C CYS A 168 7.30 4.81 -2.67
N LEU A 169 6.57 5.72 -2.03
CA LEU A 169 6.15 6.98 -2.65
C LEU A 169 6.75 8.16 -1.89
N TYR A 170 7.50 9.01 -2.59
CA TYR A 170 8.15 10.17 -1.99
C TYR A 170 7.51 11.49 -2.45
N PHE A 171 6.91 12.19 -1.49
CA PHE A 171 6.29 13.49 -1.67
C PHE A 171 7.35 14.58 -1.46
N ARG A 172 8.02 14.97 -2.54
CA ARG A 172 9.21 15.87 -2.51
C ARG A 172 8.96 17.18 -1.76
N LYS A 173 7.81 17.82 -2.02
CA LYS A 173 7.44 19.10 -1.41
C LYS A 173 7.28 19.00 0.10
N ASP A 174 6.77 17.88 0.58
CA ASP A 174 6.44 17.64 1.99
C ASP A 174 7.53 16.87 2.74
N LYS A 175 8.59 16.44 2.03
CA LYS A 175 9.65 15.54 2.51
C LYS A 175 9.10 14.32 3.26
N LEU A 176 7.99 13.80 2.74
CA LEU A 176 7.24 12.71 3.33
C LEU A 176 7.46 11.46 2.48
N LEU A 177 7.85 10.37 3.13
CA LEU A 177 7.91 9.04 2.52
C LEU A 177 6.69 8.23 2.96
N LEU A 178 5.94 7.68 2.01
CA LEU A 178 5.05 6.55 2.25
C LEU A 178 5.85 5.30 1.93
N ALA A 179 6.21 4.55 2.97
CA ALA A 179 7.15 3.44 2.86
C ALA A 179 6.48 2.07 2.68
N ALA A 180 5.15 2.02 2.69
CA ALA A 180 4.36 0.79 2.67
C ALA A 180 4.93 -0.22 3.70
N ASP A 181 5.43 -1.35 3.22
CA ASP A 181 5.96 -2.45 4.03
C ASP A 181 7.48 -2.61 4.00
N GLU A 182 8.17 -1.73 3.26
CA GLU A 182 9.63 -1.62 3.27
C GLU A 182 10.14 -1.07 4.62
N LEU A 183 9.34 -0.22 5.27
CA LEU A 183 9.58 0.26 6.63
C LEU A 183 8.33 0.14 7.48
N ARG A 184 8.51 -0.09 8.77
CA ARG A 184 7.42 -0.25 9.75
C ARG A 184 7.71 0.57 11.00
N VAL A 185 6.67 0.89 11.75
CA VAL A 185 6.84 1.43 13.12
C VAL A 185 6.51 0.34 14.13
N VAL A 186 7.48 0.01 14.98
CA VAL A 186 7.34 -0.99 16.05
C VAL A 186 7.69 -0.34 17.37
N ALA A 187 6.75 -0.32 18.31
CA ALA A 187 6.91 0.32 19.62
C ALA A 187 7.42 1.78 19.53
N GLY A 188 6.92 2.54 18.55
CA GLY A 188 7.29 3.94 18.32
C GLY A 188 8.64 4.17 17.65
N LYS A 189 9.32 3.11 17.20
CA LYS A 189 10.59 3.20 16.47
C LYS A 189 10.43 2.71 15.04
N LEU A 190 11.15 3.36 14.12
CA LEU A 190 11.26 2.88 12.76
C LEU A 190 12.05 1.56 12.74
N ALA A 191 11.59 0.61 11.94
CA ALA A 191 12.19 -0.69 11.72
C ALA A 191 12.10 -1.07 10.24
N GLY A 192 12.99 -1.96 9.80
CA GLY A 192 12.95 -2.51 8.44
C GLY A 192 11.74 -3.42 8.18
N PRO A 193 11.70 -4.07 7.01
CA PRO A 193 10.57 -4.90 6.60
C PRO A 193 10.43 -6.14 7.51
N SER A 194 9.26 -6.78 7.51
CA SER A 194 8.96 -7.90 8.41
C SER A 194 9.54 -9.22 7.90
N GLU A 195 10.42 -9.87 8.66
CA GLU A 195 10.99 -11.19 8.29
C GLU A 195 9.93 -12.25 8.01
N MET A 196 8.80 -12.21 8.71
CA MET A 196 7.72 -13.19 8.50
C MET A 196 6.93 -12.96 7.20
N ALA A 197 6.99 -11.75 6.65
CA ALA A 197 6.18 -11.34 5.49
C ALA A 197 7.01 -10.94 4.28
N THR A 198 8.34 -11.00 4.34
CA THR A 198 9.24 -10.59 3.25
C THR A 198 9.96 -11.81 2.67
N PRO A 199 9.53 -12.32 1.50
CA PRO A 199 10.09 -13.53 0.90
C PRO A 199 11.57 -13.42 0.50
N ASP A 200 12.00 -12.25 0.03
CA ASP A 200 13.41 -11.95 -0.28
C ASP A 200 13.91 -10.81 0.60
N MET A 201 14.16 -11.14 1.87
CA MET A 201 14.69 -10.21 2.85
C MET A 201 16.04 -9.59 2.43
N PRO A 202 17.02 -10.35 1.90
CA PRO A 202 18.27 -9.77 1.40
C PRO A 202 18.06 -8.72 0.29
N LEU A 203 17.10 -8.92 -0.62
CA LEU A 203 16.77 -7.92 -1.63
C LEU A 203 16.08 -6.70 -1.02
N ALA A 204 15.10 -6.89 -0.14
CA ALA A 204 14.42 -5.79 0.54
C ALA A 204 15.42 -4.89 1.29
N LEU A 205 16.32 -5.48 2.10
CA LEU A 205 17.33 -4.68 2.80
C LEU A 205 18.26 -3.92 1.84
N ARG A 206 18.63 -4.49 0.68
CA ARG A 206 19.39 -3.74 -0.34
C ARG A 206 18.57 -2.61 -0.98
N SER A 207 17.27 -2.82 -1.16
CA SER A 207 16.33 -1.85 -1.73
C SER A 207 16.16 -0.60 -0.87
N LEU A 208 16.42 -0.66 0.44
CA LEU A 208 16.50 0.53 1.31
C LEU A 208 17.47 1.58 0.78
N ARG A 209 18.57 1.18 0.10
CA ARG A 209 19.51 2.13 -0.52
C ARG A 209 18.86 2.97 -1.62
N ASN A 210 17.79 2.48 -2.23
CA ASN A 210 17.06 3.24 -3.24
C ASN A 210 16.37 4.47 -2.64
N LEU A 211 16.24 4.58 -1.31
CA LEU A 211 15.72 5.76 -0.61
C LEU A 211 16.79 6.83 -0.36
N GLU A 212 18.07 6.50 -0.51
CA GLU A 212 19.19 7.42 -0.27
C GLU A 212 19.14 8.65 -1.19
N GLY A 213 19.83 9.72 -0.79
CA GLY A 213 19.89 10.97 -1.55
C GLY A 213 18.63 11.84 -1.49
N ARG A 214 17.58 11.40 -0.79
CA ARG A 214 16.33 12.16 -0.61
C ARG A 214 16.25 12.76 0.81
N PRO A 215 15.91 14.06 0.96
CA PRO A 215 15.64 14.63 2.26
C PRO A 215 14.26 14.17 2.75
N ILE A 216 14.24 13.25 3.71
CA ILE A 216 13.00 12.69 4.28
C ILE A 216 12.94 13.14 5.74
N ASP A 217 11.89 13.88 6.10
CA ASP A 217 11.71 14.37 7.46
C ASP A 217 10.69 13.50 8.23
N ARG A 218 9.80 12.80 7.50
CA ARG A 218 8.73 11.96 8.06
C ARG A 218 8.48 10.72 7.21
N VAL A 219 8.10 9.61 7.86
CA VAL A 219 7.78 8.35 7.19
C VAL A 219 6.41 7.85 7.65
N LEU A 220 5.45 7.74 6.73
CA LEU A 220 4.24 6.97 6.97
C LEU A 220 4.53 5.51 6.60
N CYS A 221 4.55 4.64 7.60
CA CYS A 221 4.60 3.20 7.41
C CYS A 221 3.16 2.65 7.37
N TYR A 222 2.91 1.65 6.54
CA TYR A 222 1.57 1.05 6.45
C TYR A 222 1.18 0.37 7.75
N HIS A 223 2.14 -0.28 8.41
CA HIS A 223 1.99 -0.82 9.75
C HIS A 223 2.70 0.05 10.79
N GLY A 224 1.95 0.44 11.82
CA GLY A 224 2.44 1.23 12.95
C GLY A 224 2.37 2.75 12.77
N GLY A 225 2.13 3.24 11.55
CA GLY A 225 1.75 4.62 11.28
C GLY A 225 2.94 5.57 11.08
N LEU A 226 2.79 6.81 11.57
CA LEU A 226 3.71 7.90 11.28
C LEU A 226 4.92 7.88 12.22
N TYR A 227 6.10 7.95 11.62
CA TYR A 227 7.37 8.23 12.27
C TYR A 227 7.82 9.66 11.95
N GLU A 228 8.07 10.44 13.00
CA GLU A 228 8.62 11.80 12.93
C GLU A 228 10.15 11.73 13.02
N GLY A 229 10.81 11.76 11.86
CA GLY A 229 12.26 11.61 11.77
C GLY A 229 12.72 11.06 10.42
N SER A 230 14.00 11.23 10.16
CA SER A 230 14.64 10.78 8.93
C SER A 230 15.00 9.27 9.01
N PRO A 231 14.71 8.45 7.98
CA PRO A 231 15.06 7.02 7.97
C PRO A 231 16.56 6.75 7.74
N GLN A 232 17.37 7.77 7.47
CA GLN A 232 18.76 7.64 7.00
C GLN A 232 19.64 6.78 7.92
N GLN A 233 19.56 6.98 9.24
CA GLN A 233 20.33 6.17 10.17
C GLN A 233 19.97 4.68 10.07
N LEU A 234 18.67 4.37 9.95
CA LEU A 234 18.22 2.98 9.83
C LEU A 234 18.65 2.36 8.49
N ILE A 235 18.62 3.14 7.41
CA ILE A 235 19.09 2.71 6.09
C ILE A 235 20.58 2.36 6.16
N GLU A 236 21.41 3.23 6.75
CA GLU A 236 22.86 2.99 6.94
C GLU A 236 23.15 1.75 7.80
N GLU A 237 22.30 1.45 8.78
CA GLU A 237 22.45 0.28 9.65
C GLU A 237 22.06 -1.04 8.97
N LEU A 238 21.08 -1.02 8.05
CA LEU A 238 20.46 -2.22 7.51
C LEU A 238 20.89 -2.59 6.09
N ALA A 239 21.35 -1.62 5.28
CA ALA A 239 21.49 -1.77 3.83
C ALA A 239 22.93 -2.01 3.35
#